data_AF-A0ABC8A8M8-F1
#
_entry.id   AF-A0ABC8A8M8-F1
#
_cell.length_a   1.000
_cell.length_b   1.000
_cell.length_c   1.000
_cell.angle_alpha   90.00
_cell.angle_beta   90.00
_cell.angle_gamma   90.00
#
_symmetry.space_group_name_H-M   'P 1'
#
loop_
_entity.id
_entity.type
_entity.pdbx_description
1 polymer ?
#
loop_
_entity_poly.entity_id
_entity_poly.type
_entity_poly.pdbx_seq_one_letter_code
_entity_poly.pdbx_strand_id
1 'polypeptide(L)'
;MFTQKSFEIFKIEGLEPRMTEIRSEIQPVFSEIGQKLLTELSVKIPNQEFYFHIAQHRRRTANAPENTWSAISTKARGYKMEAHFQLGIWEDYVFIYLSMIDQPKKQKEYANLLTNLSVEKLLTEDFVISKDHTKAETYPLSAFREAAERLGKVKKI
;
A
#
# COMPACT_ATOMS: atom_id res chain seq x y z
N MET A 1 14.44 7.68 7.66
CA MET A 1 13.16 8.15 8.28
C MET A 1 12.55 9.27 7.43
N PHE A 2 11.22 9.38 7.36
CA PHE A 2 10.56 10.50 6.68
C PHE A 2 10.76 11.81 7.45
N THR A 3 10.90 12.92 6.72
CA THR A 3 11.07 14.26 7.28
C THR A 3 10.04 15.21 6.69
N GLN A 4 9.95 16.44 7.19
CA GLN A 4 9.10 17.49 6.61
C GLN A 4 9.34 17.65 5.09
N LYS A 5 10.60 17.54 4.65
CA LYS A 5 10.98 17.57 3.23
C LYS A 5 10.27 16.46 2.43
N SER A 6 10.12 15.26 3.00
CA SER A 6 9.44 14.15 2.33
C SER A 6 7.99 14.48 1.98
N PHE A 7 7.29 15.25 2.83
CA PHE A 7 5.92 15.69 2.60
C PHE A 7 5.84 16.86 1.61
N GLU A 8 6.80 17.79 1.67
CA GLU A 8 6.84 18.95 0.79
C GLU A 8 7.05 18.60 -0.70
N ILE A 9 7.61 17.42 -0.99
CA ILE A 9 7.77 16.90 -2.36
C ILE A 9 6.44 16.85 -3.12
N PHE A 10 5.32 16.59 -2.44
CA PHE A 10 4.01 16.51 -3.09
C PHE A 10 3.50 17.87 -3.58
N LYS A 11 4.08 18.98 -3.10
CA LYS A 11 3.81 20.34 -3.57
C LYS A 11 4.56 20.69 -4.87
N ILE A 12 5.55 19.88 -5.27
CA ILE A 12 6.30 20.10 -6.51
C ILE A 12 5.40 19.84 -7.71
N GLU A 13 5.23 20.83 -8.57
CA GLU A 13 4.45 20.69 -9.80
C GLU A 13 5.22 19.91 -10.87
N GLY A 14 4.49 19.12 -11.66
CA GLY A 14 5.04 18.35 -12.77
C GLY A 14 5.53 16.95 -12.38
N LEU A 15 5.36 16.00 -13.31
CA LEU A 15 5.69 14.59 -13.11
C LEU A 15 7.19 14.37 -12.92
N GLU A 16 8.03 14.84 -13.84
CA GLU A 16 9.48 14.58 -13.78
C GLU A 16 10.19 15.26 -12.60
N PRO A 17 9.92 16.54 -12.26
CA PRO A 17 10.49 17.16 -11.08
C PRO A 17 10.10 16.43 -9.78
N ARG A 18 8.81 16.10 -9.61
CA ARG A 18 8.35 15.37 -8.42
C ARG A 18 8.95 13.96 -8.36
N MET A 19 9.03 13.24 -9.49
CA MET A 19 9.62 11.90 -9.53
C MET A 19 11.12 11.91 -9.25
N THR A 20 11.82 12.99 -9.58
CA THR A 20 13.23 13.17 -9.23
C THR A 20 13.40 13.23 -7.72
N GLU A 21 12.61 14.07 -7.04
CA GLU A 21 12.67 14.19 -5.58
C GLU A 21 12.14 12.94 -4.85
N ILE A 22 11.10 12.27 -5.38
CA ILE A 22 10.66 10.98 -4.84
C ILE A 22 11.82 9.96 -4.84
N ARG A 23 12.62 9.92 -5.91
CA ARG A 23 13.75 8.98 -6.02
C ARG A 23 14.89 9.34 -5.06
N SER A 24 15.22 10.62 -4.89
CA SER A 24 16.34 11.06 -4.05
C SER A 24 16.00 11.04 -2.56
N GLU A 25 14.77 11.39 -2.17
CA GLU A 25 14.42 11.62 -0.76
C GLU A 25 13.56 10.51 -0.17
N ILE A 26 12.60 9.97 -0.92
CA ILE A 26 11.60 9.03 -0.40
C ILE A 26 12.03 7.57 -0.58
N GLN A 27 12.54 7.20 -1.76
CA GLN A 27 12.92 5.82 -2.04
C GLN A 27 14.02 5.26 -1.11
N PRO A 28 15.03 6.04 -0.68
CA PRO A 28 16.01 5.55 0.29
C PRO A 28 15.36 5.21 1.65
N VAL A 29 14.42 6.04 2.11
CA VAL A 29 13.66 5.78 3.35
C VAL A 29 12.82 4.52 3.21
N PHE A 30 12.18 4.32 2.05
CA PHE A 30 11.46 3.07 1.78
C PHE A 30 12.36 1.85 1.81
N SER A 31 13.55 1.91 1.21
CA SER A 31 14.49 0.78 1.22
C SER A 31 14.96 0.46 2.63
N GLU A 32 15.30 1.49 3.42
CA GLU A 32 15.78 1.32 4.80
C GLU A 32 14.72 0.64 5.70
N ILE A 33 13.50 1.17 5.71
CA ILE A 33 12.41 0.65 6.54
C ILE A 33 11.91 -0.68 5.97
N GLY A 34 11.78 -0.77 4.65
CA GLY A 34 11.31 -1.96 3.95
C GLY A 34 12.19 -3.19 4.19
N GLN A 35 13.52 -3.01 4.22
CA GLN A 35 14.44 -4.10 4.51
C GLN A 35 14.28 -4.60 5.96
N LYS A 36 14.07 -3.70 6.93
CA LYS A 36 13.79 -4.07 8.33
C LYS A 36 12.48 -4.87 8.43
N LEU A 37 11.41 -4.38 7.82
CA LEU A 37 10.12 -5.06 7.79
C LEU A 37 10.19 -6.42 7.10
N LEU A 38 10.97 -6.53 6.02
CA LEU A 38 11.19 -7.78 5.29
C LEU A 38 11.88 -8.83 6.17
N THR A 39 12.89 -8.43 6.94
CA THR A 39 13.57 -9.30 7.90
C THR A 39 12.60 -9.78 8.99
N GLU A 40 11.83 -8.86 9.59
CA GLU A 40 10.84 -9.20 10.62
C GLU A 40 9.76 -10.17 10.11
N LEU A 41 9.23 -9.94 8.92
CA LEU A 41 8.23 -10.82 8.31
C LEU A 41 8.79 -12.21 8.03
N SER A 42 10.02 -12.29 7.52
CA SER A 42 10.70 -13.56 7.25
C SER A 42 10.93 -14.37 8.53
N VAL A 43 11.25 -13.70 9.65
CA VAL A 43 11.40 -14.38 10.95
C VAL A 43 10.06 -14.86 11.49
N LYS A 44 9.01 -14.04 11.40
CA LYS A 44 7.67 -14.38 11.91
C LYS A 44 6.96 -15.46 11.10
N ILE A 45 7.25 -15.55 9.81
CA ILE A 45 6.61 -16.49 8.89
C ILE A 45 7.69 -17.20 8.06
N PRO A 46 8.48 -18.10 8.68
CA PRO A 46 9.70 -18.66 8.08
C PRO A 46 9.45 -19.53 6.84
N ASN A 47 8.21 -20.01 6.66
CA ASN A 47 7.80 -20.81 5.50
C ASN A 47 7.23 -19.98 4.35
N GLN A 48 7.27 -18.65 4.45
CA GLN A 48 6.81 -17.73 3.42
C GLN A 48 7.96 -16.85 2.95
N GLU A 49 8.29 -16.93 1.67
CA GLU A 49 9.24 -16.02 1.05
C GLU A 49 8.57 -14.68 0.75
N PHE A 50 9.26 -13.59 1.11
CA PHE A 50 8.81 -12.23 0.88
C PHE A 50 9.81 -11.47 0.01
N TYR A 51 9.30 -10.51 -0.75
CA TYR A 51 10.08 -9.68 -1.66
C TYR A 51 9.68 -8.22 -1.51
N PHE A 52 10.68 -7.35 -1.52
CA PHE A 52 10.51 -5.91 -1.45
C PHE A 52 10.42 -5.28 -2.84
N HIS A 53 9.51 -4.32 -2.99
CA HIS A 53 9.23 -3.59 -4.23
C HIS A 53 9.09 -2.10 -3.94
N ILE A 54 9.42 -1.25 -4.91
CA ILE A 54 9.14 0.19 -4.86
C ILE A 54 8.20 0.55 -6.01
N ALA A 55 7.16 1.33 -5.73
CA ALA A 55 6.24 1.83 -6.76
C ALA A 55 6.99 2.67 -7.79
N GLN A 56 6.89 2.27 -9.06
CA GLN A 56 7.64 2.88 -10.16
C GLN A 56 6.83 3.94 -10.94
N HIS A 57 5.52 4.07 -10.69
CA HIS A 57 4.62 5.01 -11.40
C HIS A 57 4.68 4.97 -12.94
N ARG A 58 5.14 3.87 -13.55
CA ARG A 58 5.40 3.72 -15.00
C ARG A 58 4.20 3.97 -15.93
N ARG A 59 2.98 3.98 -15.40
CA ARG A 59 1.75 4.23 -16.19
C ARG A 59 1.35 5.71 -16.20
N ARG A 60 2.05 6.57 -15.47
CA ARG A 60 1.77 8.02 -15.43
C ARG A 60 2.50 8.71 -16.59
N THR A 61 1.77 9.50 -17.36
CA THR A 61 2.29 10.20 -18.55
C THR A 61 2.22 11.72 -18.44
N ALA A 62 1.34 12.25 -17.59
CA ALA A 62 1.17 13.69 -17.42
C ALA A 62 1.07 14.08 -15.93
N ASN A 63 0.21 13.39 -15.17
CA ASN A 63 -0.05 13.75 -13.78
C ASN A 63 0.97 13.12 -12.83
N ALA A 64 1.66 13.95 -12.06
CA ALA A 64 2.52 13.50 -10.97
C ALA A 64 1.71 12.70 -9.93
N PRO A 65 2.32 11.71 -9.26
CA PRO A 65 1.60 10.94 -8.25
C PRO A 65 1.34 11.79 -6.99
N GLU A 66 0.14 11.66 -6.43
CA GLU A 66 -0.29 12.32 -5.16
C GLU A 66 0.20 11.56 -3.93
N ASN A 67 0.61 10.31 -4.10
CA ASN A 67 1.23 9.47 -3.08
C ASN A 67 2.25 8.52 -3.73
N THR A 68 3.12 7.95 -2.91
CA THR A 68 4.01 6.88 -3.35
C THR A 68 4.19 5.85 -2.24
N TRP A 69 4.63 4.65 -2.60
CA TRP A 69 4.76 3.55 -1.65
C TRP A 69 5.85 2.56 -2.05
N SER A 70 6.33 1.82 -1.06
CA SER A 70 6.95 0.52 -1.24
C SER A 70 5.96 -0.60 -0.88
N ALA A 71 6.27 -1.82 -1.33
CA ALA A 71 5.44 -2.98 -1.07
C ALA A 71 6.29 -4.19 -0.68
N ILE A 72 5.73 -5.03 0.19
CA ILE A 72 6.26 -6.36 0.49
C ILE A 72 5.21 -7.39 0.08
N SER A 73 5.57 -8.28 -0.84
CA SER A 73 4.68 -9.30 -1.39
C SER A 73 5.35 -10.68 -1.42
N THR A 74 4.61 -11.71 -1.81
CA THR A 74 5.10 -13.09 -1.96
C THR A 74 5.57 -13.42 -3.38
N LYS A 75 5.56 -12.44 -4.30
CA LYS A 75 6.12 -12.56 -5.65
C LYS A 75 7.39 -11.75 -5.82
N ALA A 76 8.40 -12.39 -6.43
CA ALA A 76 9.64 -11.75 -6.85
C ALA A 76 9.43 -10.68 -7.93
N ARG A 77 8.38 -10.79 -8.74
CA ARG A 77 8.09 -9.88 -9.86
C ARG A 77 6.67 -9.36 -9.79
N GLY A 78 6.55 -8.10 -9.36
CA GLY A 78 5.28 -7.37 -9.22
C GLY A 78 4.47 -7.81 -8.00
N TYR A 79 3.84 -6.84 -7.34
CA TYR A 79 3.11 -7.06 -6.09
C TYR A 79 1.58 -6.91 -6.25
N LYS A 80 1.13 -6.17 -7.28
CA LYS A 80 -0.27 -5.73 -7.43
C LYS A 80 -1.27 -6.87 -7.67
N MET A 81 -0.81 -8.02 -8.16
CA MET A 81 -1.69 -9.14 -8.50
C MET A 81 -2.16 -9.95 -7.28
N GLU A 82 -1.67 -9.62 -6.08
CA GLU A 82 -1.98 -10.31 -4.83
C GLU A 82 -2.09 -9.34 -3.64
N ALA A 83 -2.50 -9.85 -2.48
CA ALA A 83 -2.45 -9.10 -1.24
C ALA A 83 -0.98 -8.85 -0.86
N HIS A 84 -0.66 -7.62 -0.46
CA HIS A 84 0.70 -7.22 -0.12
C HIS A 84 0.68 -6.14 0.94
N PHE A 85 1.73 -6.05 1.74
CA PHE A 85 1.91 -4.91 2.63
C PHE A 85 2.41 -3.71 1.84
N GLN A 86 2.00 -2.51 2.23
CA GLN A 86 2.50 -1.26 1.72
C GLN A 86 2.99 -0.40 2.88
N LEU A 87 4.14 0.24 2.69
CA LEU A 87 4.54 1.43 3.44
C LEU A 87 4.53 2.58 2.45
N GLY A 88 3.74 3.61 2.72
CA GLY A 88 3.62 4.73 1.80
C GLY A 88 3.42 6.06 2.48
N ILE A 89 3.39 7.10 1.66
CA ILE A 89 3.33 8.49 2.11
C ILE A 89 2.43 9.29 1.16
N TRP A 90 1.53 10.06 1.76
CA TRP A 90 0.76 11.15 1.18
C TRP A 90 1.37 12.49 1.60
N GLU A 91 0.80 13.60 1.14
CA GLU A 91 1.30 14.94 1.49
C GLU A 91 1.18 15.30 2.98
N ASP A 92 0.35 14.57 3.74
CA ASP A 92 -0.05 14.89 5.11
C ASP A 92 0.11 13.72 6.09
N TYR A 93 0.27 12.47 5.62
CA TYR A 93 0.52 11.32 6.49
C TYR A 93 1.30 10.19 5.82
N VAL A 94 1.87 9.33 6.67
CA VAL A 94 2.47 8.05 6.29
C VAL A 94 1.47 6.93 6.62
N PHE A 95 1.44 5.89 5.80
CA PHE A 95 0.55 4.75 6.00
C PHE A 95 1.27 3.42 5.93
N ILE A 96 0.74 2.44 6.66
CA ILE A 96 1.06 1.03 6.50
C ILE A 96 -0.25 0.27 6.27
N TYR A 97 -0.40 -0.37 5.12
CA TYR A 97 -1.62 -1.07 4.74
C TYR A 97 -1.36 -2.51 4.34
N LEU A 98 -2.31 -3.40 4.61
CA LEU A 98 -2.48 -4.63 3.84
C LEU A 98 -3.38 -4.31 2.65
N SER A 99 -2.81 -4.30 1.46
CA SER A 99 -3.45 -3.77 0.25
C SER A 99 -3.83 -4.87 -0.74
N MET A 100 -5.03 -4.73 -1.30
CA MET A 100 -5.58 -5.57 -2.37
C MET A 100 -6.09 -4.63 -3.48
N ILE A 101 -5.20 -4.27 -4.40
CA ILE A 101 -5.44 -3.22 -5.40
C ILE A 101 -5.38 -3.78 -6.83
N ASP A 102 -5.89 -3.02 -7.79
CA ASP A 102 -5.76 -3.31 -9.24
C ASP A 102 -6.22 -4.72 -9.67
N GLN A 103 -7.31 -5.22 -9.05
CA GLN A 103 -7.94 -6.51 -9.36
C GLN A 103 -7.01 -7.72 -9.20
N PRO A 104 -6.63 -8.06 -7.96
CA PRO A 104 -5.78 -9.22 -7.73
C PRO A 104 -6.51 -10.51 -8.16
N LYS A 105 -5.76 -11.52 -8.64
CA LYS A 105 -6.36 -12.75 -9.20
C LYS A 105 -7.29 -13.47 -8.22
N LYS A 106 -6.98 -13.38 -6.93
CA LYS A 106 -7.69 -14.02 -5.81
C LYS A 106 -8.68 -13.08 -5.10
N GLN A 107 -9.12 -12.01 -5.73
CA GLN A 107 -9.97 -10.98 -5.12
C GLN A 107 -11.20 -11.53 -4.38
N LYS A 108 -11.92 -12.51 -4.96
CA LYS A 108 -13.08 -13.15 -4.31
C LYS A 108 -12.69 -13.99 -3.10
N GLU A 109 -11.56 -14.69 -3.16
CA GLU A 109 -11.03 -15.50 -2.06
C GLU A 109 -10.66 -14.58 -0.88
N TYR A 110 -10.00 -13.45 -1.15
CA TYR A 110 -9.69 -12.44 -0.13
C TYR A 110 -10.94 -11.86 0.51
N ALA A 111 -11.94 -11.46 -0.28
CA ALA A 111 -13.20 -10.94 0.25
C ALA A 111 -13.89 -11.97 1.16
N ASN A 112 -13.93 -13.24 0.76
CA ASN A 112 -14.50 -14.31 1.56
C ASN A 112 -13.71 -14.57 2.85
N LEU A 113 -12.37 -14.54 2.81
CA LEU A 113 -11.54 -14.74 4.00
C LEU A 113 -11.73 -13.59 5.00
N LEU A 114 -11.69 -12.34 4.53
CA LEU A 114 -11.88 -11.16 5.38
C LEU A 114 -13.25 -11.16 6.06
N THR A 115 -14.29 -11.56 5.34
CA THR A 115 -15.66 -11.60 5.88
C THR A 115 -15.95 -12.83 6.74
N ASN A 116 -15.47 -14.03 6.37
CA ASN A 116 -15.83 -15.25 7.10
C ASN A 116 -14.98 -15.46 8.36
N LEU A 117 -13.70 -15.07 8.34
CA LEU A 117 -12.82 -15.24 9.49
C LEU A 117 -13.01 -14.15 10.56
N SER A 118 -13.91 -13.19 10.33
CA SER A 118 -14.13 -12.03 11.21
C SER A 118 -12.80 -11.33 11.54
N VAL A 119 -11.94 -11.12 10.54
CA VAL A 119 -10.59 -10.55 10.71
C VAL A 119 -10.64 -9.19 11.41
N GLU A 120 -11.72 -8.44 11.23
CA GLU A 120 -11.98 -7.18 11.94
C GLU A 120 -11.89 -7.30 13.47
N LYS A 121 -12.18 -8.48 14.04
CA LYS A 121 -12.09 -8.73 15.49
C LYS A 121 -10.65 -8.83 15.99
N LEU A 122 -9.68 -8.98 15.09
CA LEU A 122 -8.25 -8.99 15.40
C LEU A 122 -7.64 -7.58 15.36
N LEU A 123 -8.40 -6.58 14.95
CA LEU A 123 -7.95 -5.20 14.78
C LEU A 123 -8.48 -4.33 15.93
N THR A 124 -7.70 -3.32 16.32
CA THR A 124 -8.14 -2.30 17.27
C THR A 124 -8.81 -1.14 16.54
N GLU A 125 -9.54 -0.31 17.28
CA GLU A 125 -10.26 0.86 16.75
C GLU A 125 -9.34 1.94 16.13
N ASP A 126 -8.03 1.89 16.38
CA ASP A 126 -7.02 2.75 15.76
C ASP A 126 -6.75 2.41 14.28
N PHE A 127 -7.21 1.26 13.80
CA PHE A 127 -7.08 0.88 12.41
C PHE A 127 -8.07 1.62 11.52
N VAL A 128 -7.60 1.96 10.33
CA VAL A 128 -8.41 2.63 9.30
C VAL A 128 -8.53 1.77 8.04
N ILE A 129 -9.57 2.04 7.27
CA ILE A 129 -9.89 1.36 6.03
C ILE A 129 -9.72 2.34 4.87
N SER A 130 -8.93 1.96 3.87
CA SER A 130 -8.91 2.65 2.57
C SER A 130 -9.70 1.83 1.55
N LYS A 131 -10.74 2.44 0.97
CA LYS A 131 -11.57 1.79 -0.08
C LYS A 131 -10.98 1.98 -1.49
N ASP A 132 -10.09 2.96 -1.68
CA ASP A 132 -9.41 3.26 -2.93
C ASP A 132 -8.01 3.84 -2.67
N HIS A 133 -6.96 3.09 -3.00
CA HIS A 133 -5.57 3.53 -2.82
C HIS A 133 -5.15 4.77 -3.64
N THR A 134 -6.00 5.22 -4.55
CA THR A 134 -5.82 6.47 -5.31
C THR A 134 -6.45 7.68 -4.65
N LYS A 135 -7.07 7.51 -3.47
CA LYS A 135 -7.67 8.57 -2.65
C LYS A 135 -7.07 8.56 -1.25
N ALA A 136 -6.83 9.75 -0.70
CA ALA A 136 -6.30 9.91 0.66
C ALA A 136 -7.35 9.61 1.75
N GLU A 137 -8.63 9.55 1.37
CA GLU A 137 -9.72 9.31 2.31
C GLU A 137 -9.59 7.94 3.00
N THR A 138 -9.76 7.97 4.31
CA THR A 138 -9.81 6.78 5.16
C THR A 138 -11.13 6.71 5.89
N TYR A 139 -11.54 5.51 6.26
CA TYR A 139 -12.76 5.22 6.98
C TYR A 139 -12.44 4.51 8.30
N PRO A 140 -13.27 4.66 9.34
CA PRO A 140 -13.08 3.93 10.58
C PRO A 140 -13.22 2.41 10.39
N LEU A 141 -12.74 1.63 11.36
CA LEU A 141 -12.83 0.16 11.35
C LEU A 141 -14.26 -0.36 11.15
N SER A 142 -15.29 0.39 11.56
CA SER A 142 -16.70 0.03 11.33
C SER A 142 -17.06 -0.12 9.83
N ALA A 143 -16.28 0.49 8.93
CA ALA A 143 -16.42 0.33 7.49
C ALA A 143 -15.77 -0.95 6.93
N PHE A 144 -15.04 -1.73 7.74
CA PHE A 144 -14.29 -2.91 7.30
C PHE A 144 -15.19 -3.92 6.59
N ARG A 145 -16.33 -4.26 7.21
CA ARG A 145 -17.27 -5.27 6.70
C ARG A 145 -17.76 -4.90 5.30
N GLU A 146 -18.24 -3.67 5.15
CA GLU A 146 -18.72 -3.11 3.88
C GLU A 146 -17.60 -3.12 2.81
N ALA A 147 -16.39 -2.70 3.18
CA ALA A 147 -15.24 -2.68 2.27
C ALA A 147 -14.84 -4.08 1.81
N ALA A 148 -14.80 -5.06 2.71
CA ALA A 148 -14.48 -6.45 2.40
C ALA A 148 -15.53 -7.09 1.48
N GLU A 149 -16.82 -6.82 1.70
CA GLU A 149 -17.89 -7.28 0.81
C GLU A 149 -17.83 -6.61 -0.57
N ARG A 150 -17.53 -5.31 -0.62
CA ARG A 150 -17.34 -4.56 -1.86
C ARG A 150 -16.17 -5.11 -2.68
N LEU A 151 -15.07 -5.49 -2.03
CA LEU A 151 -13.93 -6.15 -2.68
C LEU A 151 -14.38 -7.37 -3.47
N GLY A 152 -15.33 -8.19 -3.00
CA GLY A 152 -15.79 -9.37 -3.73
C GLY A 152 -16.68 -9.08 -4.96
N LYS A 153 -17.29 -7.89 -5.02
CA LYS A 153 -18.34 -7.53 -5.99
C LYS A 153 -17.83 -6.64 -7.12
N VAL A 154 -16.88 -5.74 -6.85
CA VAL A 154 -16.46 -4.72 -7.82
C VAL A 154 -15.40 -5.29 -8.78
N LYS A 155 -15.75 -5.40 -10.06
CA LYS A 155 -14.76 -5.42 -11.14
C LYS A 155 -14.44 -3.97 -11.46
N LYS A 156 -13.18 -3.54 -11.35
CA LYS A 156 -12.81 -2.23 -11.93
C LYS A 156 -13.01 -2.36 -13.44
N ILE A 157 -13.70 -1.39 -14.05
CA ILE A 157 -13.86 -1.32 -15.50
C ILE A 157 -12.50 -1.02 -16.11
#